data_AF-A0A2X2CCW0-F1
#
_entry.id   AF-A0A2X2CCW0-F1
#
_cell.length_a   1.000
_cell.length_b   1.000
_cell.length_c   1.000
_cell.angle_alpha   90.00
_cell.angle_beta   90.00
_cell.angle_gamma   90.00
#
_symmetry.space_group_name_H-M   'P 1'
#
loop_
_entity.id
_entity.type
_entity.pdbx_description
1 polymer ?
#
loop_
_entity_poly.entity_id
_entity_poly.type
_entity_poly.pdbx_seq_one_letter_code
_entity_poly.pdbx_strand_id
1 'polypeptide(L)' 'MRCPMCGQADLVHDTRDLPYSYKGQTTLIKGMTGDYCDACDDAIFSYDETGRLSQAMADFRRKIDAY' A
#
# COMPACT_ATOMS: atom_id res chain seq x y z
N MET A 1 11.45 8.25 11.09
CA MET A 1 12.58 7.30 11.26
C MET A 1 13.17 6.99 9.90
N ARG A 2 14.43 6.56 9.82
CA ARG A 2 15.02 6.16 8.53
C ARG A 2 14.31 4.93 7.98
N CYS A 3 14.07 4.90 6.67
CA CYS A 3 13.41 3.79 6.00
C CYS A 3 14.19 2.50 6.25
N PRO A 4 13.58 1.46 6.84
CA PRO A 4 14.26 0.20 7.11
C PRO A 4 14.53 -0.63 5.85
N MET A 5 13.87 -0.30 4.73
CA MET A 5 13.89 -1.07 3.50
C MET A 5 15.04 -0.65 2.58
N CYS A 6 15.29 0.66 2.44
CA CYS A 6 16.39 1.16 1.60
C CYS A 6 17.46 1.93 2.38
N GLY A 7 17.16 2.46 3.58
CA GLY A 7 18.08 3.29 4.36
C GLY A 7 18.40 4.67 3.77
N GLN A 8 17.77 5.07 2.65
CA GLN A 8 18.17 6.27 1.89
C GLN A 8 17.44 7.55 2.31
N ALA A 9 16.21 7.45 2.80
CA ALA A 9 15.41 8.59 3.22
C ALA A 9 14.74 8.33 4.57
N ASP A 10 14.38 9.42 5.25
CA ASP A 10 13.47 9.35 6.39
C ASP A 10 12.03 9.15 5.91
N LEU A 11 11.25 8.42 6.70
CA LEU A 11 9.85 8.20 6.41
C LEU A 11 9.02 9.45 6.70
N VAL A 12 8.05 9.71 5.82
CA VAL A 12 7.09 10.82 5.89
C VAL A 12 5.72 10.25 6.21
N HIS A 13 5.11 10.73 7.31
CA HIS A 13 3.74 10.37 7.63
C HIS A 13 2.78 11.07 6.68
N ASP A 14 2.02 10.31 5.90
CA ASP A 14 1.19 10.83 4.82
C ASP A 14 -0.01 9.91 4.53
N THR A 15 -0.93 10.38 3.68
CA THR A 15 -2.06 9.61 3.15
C THR A 15 -1.99 9.56 1.63
N ARG A 16 -1.79 8.36 1.06
CA ARG A 16 -1.59 8.18 -0.39
C ARG A 16 -2.48 7.10 -0.96
N ASP A 17 -2.71 7.18 -2.27
CA ASP A 17 -3.33 6.09 -3.02
C ASP A 17 -2.26 5.06 -3.41
N LEU A 18 -2.55 3.78 -3.19
CA LEU A 18 -1.64 2.69 -3.54
C LEU A 18 -2.10 1.97 -4.82
N PRO A 19 -1.28 1.93 -5.89
CA PRO A 19 -1.56 1.05 -7.02
C PRO A 19 -1.44 -0.41 -6.59
N TYR A 20 -2.43 -1.21 -6.95
CA TYR A 20 -2.42 -2.65 -6.72
C TYR A 20 -2.75 -3.40 -8.02
N SER A 21 -1.81 -4.22 -8.48
CA SER A 21 -1.96 -5.05 -9.67
C SER A 21 -2.14 -6.52 -9.31
N TYR A 22 -3.09 -7.18 -9.96
CA TYR A 22 -3.35 -8.62 -9.82
C TYR A 22 -3.84 -9.20 -11.16
N LYS A 23 -3.21 -10.28 -11.63
CA LYS A 23 -3.53 -10.95 -12.91
C LYS A 23 -3.67 -9.98 -14.11
N GLY A 24 -2.76 -9.02 -14.22
CA GLY A 24 -2.74 -8.03 -15.31
C GLY A 24 -3.77 -6.89 -15.16
N GLN A 25 -4.63 -6.92 -14.15
CA GLN A 25 -5.58 -5.86 -13.83
C GLN A 25 -5.03 -4.98 -12.70
N THR A 26 -5.28 -3.68 -12.76
CA THR A 26 -4.78 -2.72 -11.76
C THR A 26 -5.93 -1.92 -11.16
N THR A 27 -5.87 -1.68 -9.85
CA THR A 27 -6.75 -0.78 -9.11
C THR A 27 -5.93 0.20 -8.27
N LEU A 28 -6.58 1.23 -7.73
CA LEU A 28 -6.03 2.12 -6.72
C LEU A 28 -6.74 1.90 -5.40
N ILE A 29 -6.00 1.50 -4.37
CA ILE A 29 -6.47 1.43 -2.99
C ILE A 29 -6.34 2.82 -2.40
N LYS A 30 -7.47 3.47 -2.13
CA LYS A 30 -7.53 4.91 -1.87
C LYS A 30 -7.23 5.28 -0.42
N GLY A 31 -6.51 6.39 -0.26
CA GLY A 31 -6.34 7.10 1.01
C GLY A 31 -5.70 6.28 2.13
N MET A 32 -4.67 5.50 1.83
CA MET A 32 -3.89 4.70 2.79
C MET A 32 -3.01 5.62 3.64
N THR A 33 -3.18 5.60 4.96
CA THR A 33 -2.36 6.41 5.87
C THR A 33 -1.19 5.58 6.40
N GLY A 34 0.03 6.09 6.30
CA GLY A 34 1.22 5.39 6.76
C GLY A 34 2.47 6.24 6.71
N ASP A 35 3.60 5.63 7.04
CA ASP A 35 4.91 6.25 6.98
C ASP A 35 5.59 5.82 5.66
N TYR A 36 5.66 6.76 4.72
CA TYR A 36 6.10 6.54 3.33
C TYR A 36 7.57 6.89 3.12
N CYS A 37 8.26 6.12 2.29
CA CYS A 37 9.60 6.42 1.82
C CYS A 37 9.59 6.97 0.39
N ASP A 38 9.91 8.25 0.22
CA ASP A 38 9.96 8.88 -1.11
C ASP A 38 11.16 8.44 -1.97
N ALA A 39 12.08 7.63 -1.42
CA ALA A 39 13.24 7.11 -2.16
C ALA A 39 12.97 5.76 -2.84
N CYS A 40 12.09 4.93 -2.29
CA CYS A 40 11.84 3.57 -2.79
C CYS A 40 10.36 3.16 -2.82
N ASP A 41 9.45 4.11 -2.57
CA ASP A 41 8.00 3.93 -2.58
C ASP A 41 7.45 2.88 -1.60
N ASP A 42 8.24 2.52 -0.58
CA ASP A 42 7.80 1.63 0.49
C ASP A 42 6.99 2.39 1.55
N ALA A 43 6.15 1.67 2.29
CA ALA A 43 5.28 2.24 3.31
C ALA A 43 5.15 1.32 4.51
N ILE A 44 5.21 1.90 5.71
CA ILE A 44 4.90 1.20 6.95
C ILE A 44 3.49 1.60 7.39
N PHE A 45 2.62 0.60 7.54
CA PHE A 45 1.24 0.79 7.97
C PHE A 45 1.03 0.35 9.41
N SER A 46 0.05 0.98 10.08
CA SER A 46 -0.47 0.49 11.35
C SER A 46 -1.15 -0.88 11.15
N TYR A 47 -1.49 -1.54 12.26
CA TYR A 47 -2.25 -2.78 12.22
C TYR A 47 -3.61 -2.58 11.52
N ASP A 48 -4.33 -1.51 11.87
CA ASP A 48 -5.64 -1.21 11.30
C ASP A 48 -5.56 -0.91 9.80
N GLU A 49 -4.57 -0.13 9.38
CA GLU A 49 -4.35 0.17 7.96
C GLU A 49 -3.89 -1.07 7.18
N THR A 50 -3.09 -1.94 7.78
CA THR A 50 -2.74 -3.24 7.19
C THR A 50 -3.97 -4.12 6.98
N GLY A 51 -4.90 -4.12 7.94
CA GLY A 51 -6.18 -4.81 7.83
C GLY A 51 -7.03 -4.28 6.68
N ARG A 52 -7.14 -2.95 6.56
CA ARG A 52 -7.88 -2.30 5.46
C ARG A 52 -7.26 -2.59 4.09
N LEU A 53 -5.93 -2.52 4.00
CA LEU A 53 -5.19 -2.85 2.78
C LEU A 53 -5.45 -4.30 2.35
N SER A 54 -5.34 -5.23 3.29
CA SER A 54 -5.53 -6.67 3.04
C SER A 54 -6.95 -6.98 2.58
N GLN A 55 -7.95 -6.35 3.21
CA GLN A 55 -9.35 -6.49 2.82
C GLN A 55 -9.59 -5.95 1.40
N ALA A 56 -9.09 -4.75 1.08
CA ALA A 56 -9.22 -4.15 -0.25
C ALA A 56 -8.54 -4.99 -1.34
N MET A 57 -7.36 -5.55 -1.07
CA MET A 57 -6.69 -6.49 -1.97
C MET A 57 -7.50 -7.78 -2.16
N ALA A 58 -8.06 -8.34 -1.09
CA ALA A 58 -8.87 -9.56 -1.16
C ALA A 58 -10.18 -9.35 -1.94
N ASP A 59 -10.85 -8.21 -1.74
CA ASP A 59 -12.04 -7.82 -2.51
C ASP A 59 -11.71 -7.68 -3.99
N PHE A 60 -10.60 -7.01 -4.32
CA PHE A 60 -10.17 -6.88 -5.70
C PHE A 60 -9.84 -8.24 -6.34
N ARG A 61 -9.10 -9.11 -5.65
CA ARG A 61 -8.79 -10.46 -6.13
C ARG A 61 -10.05 -11.27 -6.40
N ARG A 62 -10.99 -11.31 -5.45
CA ARG A 62 -12.30 -11.98 -5.61
C ARG A 62 -13.04 -11.46 -6.83
N LYS A 63 -13.04 -10.14 -7.04
CA LYS A 63 -13.65 -9.53 -8.21
C LYS A 63 -13.00 -10.04 -9.49
N ILE A 64 -11.67 -10.04 -9.59
CA ILE A 64 -10.96 -10.48 -10.80
C ILE A 64 -11.11 -11.98 -11.05
N ASP A 65 -11.06 -12.81 -10.02
CA ASP A 65 -11.16 -14.27 -10.13
C ASP A 65 -12.57 -14.77 -10.50
N ALA A 66 -13.59 -13.91 -10.36
CA ALA A 66 -14.97 -14.22 -10.74
C ALA A 66 -15.26 -13.98 -12.23
N TYR A 67 -14.28 -13.49 -13.02
CA TYR A 67 -14.35 -13.33 -14.48
C TYR A 67 -13.50 -14.39 -15.18
#